data_AF-A0AAU3USJ2-F1
#
_entry.id   AF-A0AAU3USJ2-F1
#
_cell.length_a   1.000
_cell.length_b   1.000
_cell.length_c   1.000
_cell.angle_alpha   90.00
_cell.angle_beta   90.00
_cell.angle_gamma   90.00
#
_symmetry.space_group_name_H-M   'P 1'
#
loop_
_entity.id
_entity.type
_entity.pdbx_description
1 polymer ?
#
loop_
_entity_poly.entity_id
_entity_poly.type
_entity_poly.pdbx_seq_one_letter_code
_entity_poly.pdbx_strand_id
1 'polypeptide(L)'
;MARERRTRKITVTMPEEIAATLDDWRRSGRIASVSAFVAESVKARVDRAESLARLENALGGRPPLDLINRARAVQGLPPLSEEQEDAAGDHAGAA
;
A
#
# COMPACT_ATOMS: atom_id res chain seq x y z
N MET A 1 -2.60 -1.05 -32.22
CA MET A 1 -2.99 -2.28 -31.52
C MET A 1 -3.17 -1.96 -30.04
N ALA A 2 -4.41 -1.89 -29.55
CA ALA A 2 -4.67 -1.65 -28.13
C ALA A 2 -4.21 -2.89 -27.34
N ARG A 3 -3.28 -2.71 -26.40
CA ARG A 3 -2.82 -3.77 -25.50
C ARG A 3 -4.06 -4.29 -24.75
N GLU A 4 -4.41 -5.55 -24.98
CA GLU A 4 -5.49 -6.23 -24.27
C GLU A 4 -5.22 -6.12 -22.77
N ARG A 5 -6.02 -5.35 -22.04
CA ARG A 5 -5.91 -5.22 -20.59
C ARG A 5 -6.40 -6.54 -20.00
N ARG A 6 -5.49 -7.48 -19.81
CA ARG A 6 -5.78 -8.77 -19.17
C ARG A 6 -6.05 -8.53 -17.69
N THR A 7 -7.33 -8.45 -17.32
CA THR A 7 -7.78 -8.45 -15.93
C THR A 7 -8.25 -9.86 -15.54
N ARG A 8 -7.93 -10.29 -14.31
CA ARG A 8 -8.41 -11.56 -13.75
C ARG A 8 -9.37 -11.27 -12.59
N LYS A 9 -10.53 -11.93 -12.56
CA LYS A 9 -11.45 -11.86 -11.42
C LYS A 9 -10.85 -12.65 -10.25
N ILE A 10 -10.84 -12.04 -9.08
CA ILE A 10 -10.36 -12.62 -7.82
C ILE A 10 -11.47 -12.45 -6.79
N THR A 11 -11.72 -13.49 -5.99
CA THR A 11 -12.61 -13.41 -4.82
C THR A 11 -11.74 -13.14 -3.60
N VAL A 12 -12.15 -12.18 -2.77
CA VAL A 12 -11.45 -11.81 -1.54
C VAL A 12 -12.43 -11.84 -0.37
N THR A 13 -11.91 -12.19 0.81
CA THR A 13 -12.63 -12.08 2.07
C THR A 13 -12.11 -10.86 2.81
N MET A 14 -12.99 -10.10 3.44
CA MET A 14 -12.64 -8.93 4.26
C MET A 14 -13.54 -8.88 5.50
N PRO A 15 -13.14 -8.14 6.55
CA PRO A 15 -13.98 -7.93 7.72
C PRO A 15 -15.35 -7.34 7.34
N GLU A 16 -16.40 -7.79 8.00
CA GLU A 16 -17.80 -7.45 7.68
C GLU A 16 -18.04 -5.95 7.77
N GLU A 17 -17.49 -5.30 8.80
CA GLU A 17 -17.58 -3.86 9.02
C GLU A 17 -16.98 -3.05 7.87
N ILE A 18 -15.92 -3.56 7.23
CA ILE A 18 -15.28 -2.92 6.09
C ILE A 18 -16.12 -3.14 4.83
N ALA A 19 -16.63 -4.36 4.62
CA ALA A 19 -17.52 -4.65 3.50
C ALA A 19 -18.78 -3.76 3.53
N ALA A 20 -19.42 -3.65 4.70
CA ALA A 20 -20.58 -2.79 4.92
C ALA A 20 -20.26 -1.32 4.64
N THR A 21 -19.11 -0.83 5.10
CA THR A 21 -18.67 0.55 4.83
C THR A 21 -18.49 0.82 3.34
N LEU A 22 -17.88 -0.11 2.60
CA LEU A 22 -17.68 0.04 1.15
C LEU A 22 -19.00 0.00 0.38
N ASP A 23 -19.95 -0.83 0.82
CA ASP A 23 -21.30 -0.86 0.25
C ASP A 23 -22.05 0.46 0.51
N ASP A 24 -21.93 1.01 1.72
CA ASP A 24 -22.55 2.31 2.05
C ASP A 24 -21.92 3.44 1.25
N TRP A 25 -20.60 3.45 1.06
CA TRP A 25 -19.94 4.44 0.19
C TRP A 25 -20.39 4.33 -1.27
N ARG A 26 -20.65 3.11 -1.74
CA ARG A 26 -21.20 2.90 -3.07
C ARG A 26 -22.63 3.44 -3.15
N ARG A 27 -23.48 3.13 -2.17
CA ARG A 27 -24.88 3.59 -2.11
C ARG A 27 -24.98 5.10 -2.00
N SER A 28 -24.09 5.73 -1.24
CA SER A 28 -24.02 7.19 -1.08
C SER A 28 -23.37 7.90 -2.28
N GLY A 29 -22.88 7.16 -3.29
CA GLY A 29 -22.20 7.71 -4.45
C GLY A 29 -20.77 8.20 -4.21
N ARG A 30 -20.18 7.92 -3.04
CA ARG A 30 -18.78 8.27 -2.74
C ARG A 30 -17.80 7.48 -3.60
N ILE A 31 -18.14 6.24 -3.93
CA ILE A 31 -17.41 5.41 -4.90
C ILE A 31 -18.38 4.86 -5.95
N ALA A 32 -17.92 4.74 -7.20
CA ALA A 32 -18.74 4.17 -8.27
C ALA A 32 -18.86 2.64 -8.17
N SER A 33 -17.82 1.97 -7.66
CA SER A 33 -17.75 0.52 -7.55
C SER A 33 -16.78 0.09 -6.46
N VAL A 34 -17.21 -0.87 -5.64
CA VAL A 34 -16.36 -1.52 -4.62
C VAL A 34 -15.16 -2.20 -5.28
N SER A 35 -15.36 -2.93 -6.38
CA SER A 35 -14.26 -3.64 -7.05
C SER A 35 -13.25 -2.69 -7.68
N ALA A 36 -13.69 -1.56 -8.23
CA ALA A 36 -12.80 -0.54 -8.79
C ALA A 36 -11.97 0.10 -7.67
N PHE A 37 -12.62 0.48 -6.56
CA PHE A 37 -11.94 1.04 -5.40
C PHE A 37 -10.90 0.08 -4.81
N VAL A 38 -11.25 -1.20 -4.65
CA VAL A 38 -10.31 -2.22 -4.16
C VAL A 38 -9.16 -2.42 -5.15
N ALA A 39 -9.44 -2.53 -6.46
CA ALA A 39 -8.39 -2.71 -7.46
C ALA A 39 -7.42 -1.52 -7.51
N GLU A 40 -7.92 -0.29 -7.40
CA GLU A 40 -7.11 0.92 -7.34
C GLU A 40 -6.26 0.96 -6.07
N SER A 41 -6.84 0.65 -4.91
CA SER A 41 -6.14 0.62 -3.63
C SER A 41 -5.02 -0.44 -3.61
N VAL A 42 -5.32 -1.64 -4.12
CA VAL A 42 -4.34 -2.72 -4.26
C VAL A 42 -3.23 -2.31 -5.22
N LYS A 43 -3.57 -1.73 -6.39
CA LYS A 43 -2.58 -1.25 -7.34
C LYS A 43 -1.67 -0.19 -6.72
N ALA A 44 -2.23 0.82 -6.05
CA ALA A 44 -1.45 1.87 -5.40
C ALA A 44 -0.48 1.30 -4.36
N ARG A 45 -0.91 0.30 -3.59
CA ARG A 45 -0.06 -0.38 -2.60
C ARG A 45 1.07 -1.19 -3.26
N VAL A 46 0.76 -1.96 -4.31
CA VAL A 46 1.76 -2.75 -5.06
C VAL A 46 2.77 -1.83 -5.74
N ASP A 47 2.30 -0.81 -6.48
CA ASP A 47 3.16 0.14 -7.17
C ASP A 47 4.12 0.83 -6.17
N ARG A 48 3.62 1.23 -4.99
CA ARG A 48 4.45 1.82 -3.93
C ARG A 48 5.52 0.85 -3.43
N ALA A 49 5.15 -0.40 -3.16
CA ALA A 49 6.09 -1.42 -2.69
C ALA A 49 7.18 -1.71 -3.74
N GLU A 50 6.79 -1.86 -5.01
CA GLU A 50 7.75 -2.06 -6.10
C GLU A 50 8.67 -0.84 -6.28
N SER A 51 8.13 0.38 -6.23
CA SER A 51 8.93 1.60 -6.32
C SER A 51 9.95 1.70 -5.19
N LEU A 52 9.55 1.40 -3.94
CA LEU A 52 10.47 1.39 -2.80
C LEU A 52 11.55 0.34 -2.96
N ALA A 53 11.18 -0.90 -3.31
CA ALA A 53 12.16 -1.96 -3.54
C ALA A 53 13.15 -1.61 -4.66
N ARG A 54 12.71 -0.94 -5.74
CA ARG A 54 13.62 -0.44 -6.79
C ARG A 54 14.58 0.61 -6.28
N LEU A 55 14.11 1.53 -5.43
CA LEU A 55 14.96 2.55 -4.81
C LEU A 55 15.98 1.95 -3.86
N GLU A 56 15.56 1.02 -3.00
CA GLU A 56 16.46 0.32 -2.08
C GLU A 56 17.54 -0.44 -2.86
N ASN A 57 17.16 -1.18 -3.90
CA ASN A 57 18.14 -1.86 -4.77
C ASN A 57 19.12 -0.89 -5.44
N ALA A 58 18.65 0.27 -5.92
CA ALA A 58 19.51 1.26 -6.57
C ALA A 58 20.44 1.99 -5.59
N LEU A 59 20.02 2.15 -4.33
CA LEU A 59 20.73 2.92 -3.30
C LEU A 59 21.53 2.04 -2.32
N GLY A 60 21.58 0.73 -2.54
CA GLY A 60 22.39 -0.20 -1.73
C GLY A 60 21.68 -0.71 -0.46
N GLY A 61 20.37 -0.63 -0.41
CA GLY A 61 19.52 -1.12 0.68
C GLY A 61 18.65 -0.02 1.28
N ARG A 62 17.91 -0.40 2.33
CA ARG A 62 17.12 0.54 3.12
C ARG A 62 18.05 1.45 3.92
N PRO A 63 17.81 2.78 3.96
CA PRO A 63 18.57 3.68 4.81
C PRO A 63 18.45 3.31 6.30
N PRO A 64 19.51 3.50 7.10
CA PRO A 64 19.47 3.32 8.56
C PRO A 64 18.34 4.11 9.26
N LEU A 65 17.79 3.56 10.35
CA LEU A 65 16.69 4.13 11.12
C LEU A 65 16.92 5.57 11.58
N ASP A 66 18.15 5.90 11.97
CA ASP A 66 18.51 7.25 12.43
C ASP A 66 18.37 8.28 11.30
N LEU A 67 18.71 7.90 10.06
CA LEU A 67 18.50 8.73 8.87
C LEU A 67 17.01 8.85 8.53
N ILE A 68 16.27 7.75 8.65
CA ILE A 68 14.80 7.76 8.47
C ILE A 68 14.16 8.71 9.48
N ASN A 69 14.53 8.63 10.76
CA ASN A 69 13.97 9.46 11.83
C ASN A 69 14.36 10.93 11.69
N ARG A 70 15.58 11.22 11.20
CA ARG A 70 15.96 12.59 10.83
C ARG A 70 15.08 13.16 9.71
N ALA A 71 14.83 12.39 8.66
CA ALA A 71 13.93 12.82 7.58
C ALA A 71 12.49 13.01 8.07
N ARG A 72 12.00 12.13 8.94
CA ARG A 72 10.67 12.23 9.58
C ARG A 72 10.54 13.49 10.43
N ALA A 73 11.57 13.84 11.20
CA ALA A 73 11.57 15.05 12.02
C ALA A 73 11.43 16.32 11.17
N VAL A 74 12.12 16.38 10.01
CA VAL A 74 11.97 17.49 9.04
C VAL A 74 10.54 17.60 8.51
N GLN A 75 9.83 16.48 8.41
CA GLN A 75 8.43 16.42 7.98
C GLN A 75 7.42 16.57 9.13
N GLY A 76 7.88 16.79 10.37
CA GLY A 76 7.02 16.88 11.55
C GLY A 76 6.37 15.55 11.97
N LEU A 77 6.92 14.42 11.52
CA LEU A 77 6.43 13.09 11.84
C LEU A 77 7.12 12.53 13.09
N PRO A 78 6.40 11.77 13.94
CA PRO A 78 7.00 11.14 15.12
C PRO A 78 8.08 10.12 14.71
N PRO A 79 9.13 9.89 15.50
CA PRO A 79 10.15 8.89 15.18
C PRO A 79 9.54 7.48 15.15
N LEU A 80 10.12 6.61 14.33
CA LEU A 80 9.86 5.17 14.33
C LEU A 80 10.74 4.49 15.38
N SER A 81 10.17 3.52 16.10
CA SER A 81 10.93 2.55 16.88
C SER A 81 11.51 1.45 15.97
N GLU A 82 12.49 0.69 16.48
CA GLU A 82 13.07 -0.47 15.78
C GLU A 82 11.98 -1.50 15.42
N GLU A 83 11.04 -1.76 16.33
CA GLU A 83 9.89 -2.66 16.09
C GLU A 83 8.98 -2.20 14.94
N GLN A 84 8.79 -0.88 14.79
CA GLN A 84 8.02 -0.29 13.71
C GLN A 84 8.79 -0.25 12.39
N GLU A 85 10.13 -0.20 12.47
CA GLU A 85 11.01 -0.30 11.33
C GLU A 85 10.96 -1.70 10.72
N ASP A 86 11.07 -2.74 11.55
CA ASP A 86 11.04 -4.15 11.16
C ASP A 86 9.70 -4.51 10.54
N ALA A 87 8.59 -4.11 11.18
CA ALA A 87 7.24 -4.30 10.63
C ALA A 87 7.04 -3.62 9.26
N ALA A 88 7.69 -2.48 9.04
CA ALA A 88 7.65 -1.79 7.75
C ALA A 88 8.52 -2.47 6.67
N GLY A 89 9.53 -3.24 7.08
CA GLY A 89 10.38 -4.05 6.19
C GLY A 89 9.74 -5.37 5.78
N ASP A 90 9.04 -6.03 6.69
CA ASP A 90 8.42 -7.35 6.48
C ASP A 90 7.21 -7.32 5.53
N HIS A 91 6.64 -6.15 5.24
CA HIS A 91 5.60 -6.02 4.22
C HIS A 91 6.08 -6.26 2.78
N ALA A 92 7.38 -6.53 2.58
CA ALA A 92 7.95 -7.01 1.32
C ALA A 92 7.86 -8.54 1.14
N GLY A 93 7.46 -9.32 2.16
CA GLY A 93 7.55 -10.78 2.15
C GLY A 93 6.39 -11.50 2.82
N ALA A 94 5.20 -11.46 2.22
CA ALA A 94 4.22 -12.54 2.38
C ALA A 94 4.07 -13.22 1.02
N ALA A 95 4.99 -14.17 0.76
CA ALA A 95 4.93 -15.11 -0.36
C ALA A 95 4.07 -16.31 0.01
#